data_AF-A0AAJ2D3I9-F1
#
_entry.id   AF-A0AAJ2D3I9-F1
#
_cell.length_a   1.000
_cell.length_b   1.000
_cell.length_c   1.000
_cell.angle_alpha   90.00
_cell.angle_beta   90.00
_cell.angle_gamma   90.00
#
_symmetry.space_group_name_H-M   'P 1'
#
loop_
_entity.id
_entity.type
_entity.pdbx_description
1 polymer ?
#
loop_
_entity_poly.entity_id
_entity_poly.type
_entity_poly.pdbx_seq_one_letter_code
_entity_poly.pdbx_strand_id
1 'polypeptide(L)'
;MTNTTVETRSVEQLKEQARNDLHQRGLVVEGIFEGDFETYIGCYARPLDKPTALDPMNEKEAQEQAKYAVNGFPQDFAEWFEWDIVNGELENFS
;
A
#
# COMPACT_ATOMS: atom_id res chain seq x y z
N MET A 1 -24.41 -6.66 31.25
CA MET A 1 -23.86 -6.99 29.92
C MET A 1 -23.66 -5.67 29.21
N THR A 2 -22.42 -5.18 29.13
CA THR A 2 -22.11 -3.94 28.41
C THR A 2 -21.98 -4.31 26.94
N ASN A 3 -22.94 -3.91 26.12
CA ASN A 3 -22.78 -3.92 24.67
C ASN A 3 -21.71 -2.89 24.33
N THR A 4 -20.48 -3.35 24.15
CA THR A 4 -19.44 -2.55 23.50
C THR A 4 -19.80 -2.53 22.02
N THR A 5 -20.47 -1.46 21.58
CA THR A 5 -20.61 -1.20 20.15
C THR A 5 -19.20 -0.95 19.63
N VAL A 6 -18.64 -1.93 18.91
CA VAL A 6 -17.40 -1.74 18.16
C VAL A 6 -17.72 -0.72 17.08
N GLU A 7 -17.11 0.46 17.15
CA GLU A 7 -17.20 1.43 16.07
C GLU A 7 -16.43 0.86 14.87
N THR A 8 -17.14 0.29 13.90
CA THR A 8 -16.54 -0.18 12.66
C THR A 8 -15.90 1.02 11.96
N ARG A 9 -14.58 0.99 11.79
CA ARG A 9 -13.87 2.01 11.00
C ARG A 9 -14.39 2.01 9.57
N SER A 10 -14.46 3.19 8.97
CA SER A 10 -14.74 3.29 7.54
C SER A 10 -13.58 2.72 6.72
N VAL A 11 -13.89 2.29 5.49
CA VAL A 11 -12.89 1.84 4.50
C VAL A 11 -11.73 2.84 4.37
N GLU A 12 -12.01 4.14 4.39
CA GLU A 12 -10.96 5.16 4.27
C GLU A 12 -10.07 5.26 5.51
N GLN A 13 -10.60 4.99 6.71
CA GLN A 13 -9.79 4.92 7.93
C GLN A 13 -8.89 3.68 7.93
N LEU A 14 -9.36 2.54 7.40
CA LEU A 14 -8.52 1.34 7.22
C LEU A 14 -7.39 1.60 6.22
N LYS A 15 -7.70 2.17 5.05
CA LYS A 15 -6.68 2.56 4.06
C LYS A 15 -5.65 3.52 4.65
N GLU A 16 -6.10 4.47 5.48
CA GLU A 16 -5.19 5.42 6.13
C GLU A 16 -4.28 4.74 7.17
N GLN A 17 -4.81 3.78 7.94
CA GLN A 17 -3.97 2.96 8.83
C GLN A 17 -2.91 2.19 8.01
N ALA A 18 -3.30 1.53 6.92
CA ALA A 18 -2.37 0.80 6.06
C ALA A 18 -1.28 1.70 5.46
N ARG A 19 -1.65 2.91 4.97
CA ARG A 19 -0.67 3.90 4.48
C ARG A 19 0.33 4.31 5.57
N ASN A 20 -0.14 4.54 6.78
CA ASN A 20 0.72 4.91 7.90
C ASN A 20 1.67 3.77 8.28
N ASP A 21 1.17 2.53 8.33
CA ASP A 21 2.00 1.34 8.59
C ASP A 21 3.10 1.16 7.53
N LEU A 22 2.74 1.29 6.24
CA LEU A 22 3.71 1.24 5.15
C LEU A 22 4.74 2.38 5.26
N HIS A 23 4.28 3.59 5.52
CA HIS A 23 5.16 4.76 5.59
C HIS A 23 6.18 4.64 6.72
N GLN A 24 5.78 4.12 7.89
CA GLN A 24 6.68 3.83 9.00
C GLN A 24 7.77 2.80 8.65
N ARG A 25 7.53 1.97 7.63
CA ARG A 25 8.46 0.96 7.10
C ARG A 25 9.25 1.46 5.89
N GLY A 26 9.08 2.72 5.49
CA GLY A 26 9.74 3.29 4.30
C GLY A 26 9.13 2.85 2.97
N LEU A 27 7.86 2.42 2.99
CA LEU A 27 7.12 1.97 1.83
C LEU A 27 6.05 3.00 1.43
N VAL A 28 5.63 2.97 0.16
CA VAL A 28 4.53 3.76 -0.38
C VAL A 28 3.66 2.88 -1.29
N VAL A 29 2.35 3.07 -1.19
CA VAL A 29 1.36 2.35 -2.01
C VAL A 29 1.63 2.59 -3.50
N GLU A 30 1.59 1.50 -4.26
CA GLU A 30 1.67 1.46 -5.71
C GLU A 30 0.36 0.88 -6.26
N GLY A 31 -0.53 1.76 -6.74
CA GLY A 31 -1.84 1.35 -7.26
C GLY A 31 -2.98 1.55 -6.27
N ILE A 32 -3.88 0.57 -6.17
CA ILE A 32 -5.10 0.64 -5.37
C ILE A 32 -5.07 -0.33 -4.20
N PHE A 33 -5.90 -0.08 -3.20
CA PHE A 33 -6.22 -1.07 -2.18
C PHE A 33 -7.27 -2.05 -2.71
N GLU A 34 -7.04 -3.32 -2.43
CA GLU A 34 -7.94 -4.43 -2.73
C GLU A 34 -8.32 -5.16 -1.44
N GLY A 35 -9.27 -6.08 -1.55
CA GLY A 35 -9.85 -6.80 -0.41
C GLY A 35 -11.36 -6.63 -0.32
N ASP A 36 -11.97 -7.31 0.65
CA ASP A 36 -13.40 -7.16 0.95
C ASP A 36 -13.68 -6.02 1.94
N PHE A 37 -12.63 -5.49 2.59
CA PHE A 37 -12.70 -4.45 3.63
C PHE A 37 -13.54 -4.84 4.86
N GLU A 38 -13.80 -6.14 5.03
CA GLU A 38 -14.49 -6.72 6.19
C GLU A 38 -13.58 -7.71 6.92
N THR A 39 -12.84 -8.53 6.17
CA THR A 39 -11.93 -9.55 6.68
C THR A 39 -10.47 -9.24 6.38
N TYR A 40 -10.19 -8.59 5.24
CA TYR A 40 -8.84 -8.17 4.89
C TYR A 40 -8.81 -6.93 3.98
N ILE A 41 -7.64 -6.29 3.96
CA ILE A 41 -7.26 -5.28 2.99
C ILE A 41 -5.81 -5.53 2.58
N GLY A 42 -5.48 -5.31 1.31
CA GLY A 42 -4.11 -5.38 0.84
C GLY A 42 -3.84 -4.40 -0.29
N CYS A 43 -2.57 -4.21 -0.60
CA CYS A 43 -2.14 -3.42 -1.75
C CYS A 43 -0.72 -3.79 -2.16
N TYR A 44 -0.37 -3.45 -3.39
CA TYR A 44 1.02 -3.38 -3.79
C TYR A 44 1.66 -2.12 -3.18
N ALA A 45 2.87 -2.25 -2.67
CA ALA A 45 3.68 -1.12 -2.21
C ALA A 45 5.14 -1.33 -2.58
N ARG A 46 5.86 -0.23 -2.75
CA ARG A 46 7.29 -0.23 -3.08
C ARG A 46 8.09 0.63 -2.09
N PRO A 47 9.42 0.49 -2.03
CA PRO A 47 10.26 1.41 -1.28
C PRO A 47 10.05 2.87 -1.73
N LEU A 48 10.00 3.79 -0.75
CA LEU A 48 9.79 5.22 -0.98
C LEU A 48 10.87 5.84 -1.87
N ASP A 49 12.09 5.27 -1.85
CA ASP A 49 13.26 5.74 -2.59
C ASP A 49 13.42 5.08 -3.98
N LYS A 50 12.48 4.21 -4.38
CA LYS A 50 12.46 3.58 -5.71
C LYS A 50 11.38 4.22 -6.58
N PRO A 51 11.57 4.32 -7.92
CA PRO A 51 10.52 4.79 -8.80
C PRO A 51 9.39 3.76 -8.90
N THR A 52 8.21 4.22 -9.32
CA THR A 52 7.12 3.32 -9.73
C THR A 52 7.48 2.61 -11.03
N ALA A 53 6.96 1.40 -11.26
CA ALA A 53 7.03 0.74 -12.57
C ALA A 53 5.90 1.14 -13.52
N LEU A 54 4.88 1.86 -13.03
CA LEU A 54 3.76 2.38 -13.82
C LEU A 54 4.23 3.42 -14.84
N ASP A 55 3.41 3.68 -15.85
CA ASP A 55 3.72 4.69 -16.86
C ASP A 55 4.02 6.05 -16.20
N PRO A 56 5.18 6.67 -16.49
CA PRO A 56 5.55 7.93 -15.88
C PRO A 56 4.60 9.04 -16.35
N MET A 57 4.08 9.82 -15.41
CA MET A 57 3.16 10.93 -15.72
C MET A 57 3.89 12.16 -16.26
N ASN A 58 5.22 12.21 -16.09
CA ASN A 58 6.05 13.34 -16.48
C ASN A 58 7.51 12.90 -16.73
N GLU A 59 8.29 13.80 -17.35
CA GLU A 59 9.69 13.54 -17.70
C GLU A 59 10.56 13.22 -16.48
N LYS A 60 10.28 13.83 -15.32
CA LYS A 60 11.04 13.57 -14.09
C LYS A 60 10.87 12.12 -13.64
N GLU A 61 9.64 11.60 -13.63
CA GLU A 61 9.38 10.19 -13.32
C GLU A 61 10.05 9.24 -14.32
N ALA A 62 10.00 9.56 -15.61
CA ALA A 62 10.68 8.78 -16.64
C ALA A 62 12.20 8.75 -16.43
N GLN A 63 12.80 9.89 -16.06
CA GLN A 63 14.22 9.99 -15.73
C GLN A 63 14.57 9.19 -14.46
N GLU A 64 13.72 9.19 -13.44
CA GLU A 64 13.94 8.36 -12.25
C GLU A 64 13.86 6.86 -12.58
N GLN A 65 12.88 6.42 -13.36
CA GLN A 65 12.79 5.02 -13.83
C GLN A 65 14.03 4.59 -14.62
N ALA A 66 14.50 5.44 -15.54
CA ALA A 66 15.66 5.16 -16.38
C ALA A 66 16.94 4.87 -15.57
N LYS A 67 17.10 5.47 -14.38
CA LYS A 67 18.27 5.22 -13.50
C LYS A 67 18.35 3.78 -13.02
N TYR A 68 17.20 3.12 -12.88
CA TYR A 68 17.08 1.76 -12.36
C TYR A 68 16.79 0.73 -13.46
N ALA A 69 16.61 1.18 -14.71
CA ALA A 69 16.21 0.32 -15.80
C ALA A 69 17.27 -0.74 -16.12
N VAL A 70 16.82 -1.97 -16.40
CA VAL A 70 17.67 -3.08 -16.84
C VAL A 70 17.33 -3.40 -18.28
N ASN A 71 18.32 -3.35 -19.17
CA ASN A 71 18.14 -3.55 -20.62
C ASN A 71 17.06 -2.65 -21.25
N GLY A 72 16.88 -1.44 -20.73
CA GLY A 72 15.88 -0.49 -21.22
C GLY A 72 14.47 -0.70 -20.67
N PHE A 73 14.26 -1.66 -19.76
CA PHE A 73 12.97 -1.91 -19.12
C PHE A 73 12.93 -1.32 -17.71
N PRO A 74 11.84 -0.60 -17.34
CA PRO A 74 11.56 -0.24 -15.95
C PRO A 74 11.59 -1.48 -15.05
N GLN A 75 12.00 -1.30 -13.80
CA GLN A 75 12.01 -2.37 -12.81
C GLN A 75 10.80 -2.24 -11.91
N ASP A 76 10.17 -3.37 -11.62
CA ASP A 76 9.09 -3.48 -10.64
C ASP A 76 9.69 -3.74 -9.27
N PHE A 77 9.46 -2.80 -8.35
CA PHE A 77 9.89 -2.87 -6.96
C PHE A 77 8.71 -3.08 -6.00
N ALA A 78 7.50 -3.23 -6.55
CA ALA A 78 6.31 -3.39 -5.76
C ALA A 78 6.18 -4.83 -5.27
N GLU A 79 5.84 -4.98 -3.99
CA GLU A 79 5.49 -6.25 -3.37
C GLU A 79 4.07 -6.15 -2.80
N TRP A 80 3.40 -7.28 -2.67
CA TRP A 80 2.06 -7.35 -2.07
C TRP A 80 2.18 -7.28 -0.54
N PHE A 81 1.35 -6.44 0.06
CA PHE A 81 1.20 -6.34 1.52
C PHE A 81 -0.26 -6.50 1.88
N GLU A 82 -0.51 -7.24 2.96
CA GLU A 82 -1.86 -7.58 3.42
C GLU A 82 -2.00 -7.43 4.92
N TRP A 83 -3.21 -7.05 5.34
CA TRP A 83 -3.62 -6.95 6.73
C TRP A 83 -4.95 -7.68 6.94
N ASP A 84 -5.05 -8.36 8.07
CA ASP A 84 -6.33 -8.83 8.59
C ASP A 84 -7.11 -7.65 9.20
N ILE A 85 -8.43 -7.67 9.05
CA ILE A 85 -9.32 -6.72 9.72
C ILE A 85 -9.95 -7.40 10.94
N VAL A 86 -9.49 -7.02 12.13
CA VAL A 86 -9.95 -7.58 13.41
C VAL A 86 -10.57 -6.47 14.23
N ASN A 87 -11.86 -6.61 14.59
CA ASN A 87 -12.62 -5.59 15.32
C ASN A 87 -12.56 -4.17 14.69
N GLY A 88 -12.47 -4.10 13.35
CA GLY A 88 -12.38 -2.83 12.62
C GLY A 88 -11.01 -2.17 12.66
N GLU A 89 -9.95 -2.88 13.07
CA GLU A 89 -8.56 -2.43 13.02
C GLU A 89 -7.71 -3.37 12.18
N LEU A 90 -6.62 -2.83 11.60
CA LEU A 90 -5.66 -3.65 10.88
C LEU A 90 -4.70 -4.36 11.83
N GLU A 91 -4.58 -5.67 11.65
CA GLU A 91 -3.64 -6.55 12.34
C GLU A 91 -2.84 -7.38 11.32
N ASN A 92 -1.83 -8.11 11.80
CA ASN A 92 -1.06 -9.10 11.03
C ASN A 92 -0.53 -8.60 9.67
N PHE A 93 0.21 -7.49 9.67
CA PHE A 93 0.97 -7.04 8.49
C PHE A 93 1.84 -8.18 7.94
N SER A 94 1.58 -8.60 6.70
CA SER A 94 2.35 -9.63 5.99
C SER A 94 2.82 -9.15 4.63
#